data_AF-A0A0F9B5Y6-F1
#
_entry.id   AF-A0A0F9B5Y6-F1
#
_cell.length_a   1.000
_cell.length_b   1.000
_cell.length_c   1.000
_cell.angle_alpha   90.00
_cell.angle_beta   90.00
_cell.angle_gamma   90.00
#
_symmetry.space_group_name_H-M   'P 1'
#
loop_
_entity.id
_entity.type
_entity.pdbx_description
1 polymer ?
#
loop_
_entity_poly.entity_id
_entity_poly.type
_entity_poly.pdbx_seq_one_letter_code
_entity_poly.pdbx_strand_id
1 'polypeptide(L)'
;NSGLVTGDYLMAMLYNGDALALQEINSQISFSVPTEGTNIWMDYLMVMEASKKKELAMSFINFINEPENAARLALYVNFASPNMAAKKLLPQDHLDDPIIYPNKDVLDRSEFTNELPPRVQKKYNTIFSKILHGL
;
A
#
# COMPACT_ATOMS: atom_id res chain seq x y z
N ASN A 1 4.23 15.96 10.76
CA ASN A 1 3.05 16.69 11.25
C ASN A 1 1.89 16.50 10.28
N SER A 2 1.05 15.48 10.52
CA SER A 2 -0.14 15.21 9.71
C SER A 2 -1.33 16.03 10.23
N GLY A 3 -2.09 16.66 9.33
CA GLY A 3 -3.31 17.42 9.69
C GLY A 3 -4.40 16.55 10.33
N LEU A 4 -4.39 15.24 10.07
CA LEU A 4 -5.27 14.28 10.74
C LEU A 4 -4.89 14.08 12.21
N VAL A 5 -3.59 14.15 12.54
CA VAL A 5 -3.10 13.98 13.91
C VAL A 5 -3.38 15.23 14.74
N THR A 6 -3.19 16.42 14.15
CA THR A 6 -3.46 17.71 14.80
C THR A 6 -4.95 18.04 14.90
N GLY A 7 -5.80 17.38 14.09
CA GLY A 7 -7.23 17.65 14.00
C GLY A 7 -7.60 18.77 13.03
N ASP A 8 -6.63 19.27 12.24
CA ASP A 8 -6.89 20.24 11.17
C ASP A 8 -7.73 19.62 10.03
N TYR A 9 -7.63 18.30 9.84
CA TYR A 9 -8.41 17.53 8.89
C TYR A 9 -9.27 16.49 9.61
N LEU A 10 -10.54 16.37 9.22
CA LEU A 10 -11.45 15.35 9.73
C LEU A 10 -11.37 14.03 8.96
N MET A 11 -10.98 14.08 7.69
CA MET A 11 -10.93 12.92 6.80
C MET A 11 -9.94 13.16 5.66
N ALA A 12 -9.27 12.09 5.22
CA ALA A 12 -8.44 12.10 4.02
C ALA A 12 -8.46 10.72 3.35
N MET A 13 -8.13 10.67 2.06
CA MET A 13 -7.81 9.40 1.39
C MET A 13 -6.36 9.02 1.71
N LEU A 14 -6.15 7.77 2.15
CA LEU A 14 -4.85 7.24 2.57
C LEU A 14 -4.71 5.78 2.14
N TYR A 15 -3.46 5.33 2.02
CA TYR A 15 -3.17 3.89 1.99
C TYR A 15 -3.29 3.30 3.41
N ASN A 16 -3.59 2.01 3.49
CA ASN A 16 -3.92 1.32 4.73
C ASN A 16 -2.77 1.32 5.76
N GLY A 17 -1.52 1.12 5.34
CA GLY A 17 -0.38 1.17 6.27
C GLY A 17 -0.05 2.60 6.75
N ASP A 18 -0.30 3.63 5.94
CA ASP A 18 -0.18 5.03 6.40
C ASP A 18 -1.20 5.31 7.50
N ALA A 19 -2.41 4.77 7.38
CA ALA A 19 -3.43 4.92 8.40
C ALA A 19 -3.00 4.24 9.72
N LEU A 20 -2.41 3.04 9.66
CA LEU A 20 -1.86 2.35 10.84
C LEU A 20 -0.74 3.17 11.51
N ALA A 21 0.19 3.69 10.73
CA ALA A 21 1.26 4.56 11.25
C ALA A 21 0.71 5.83 11.93
N LEU A 22 -0.40 6.39 11.43
CA LEU A 22 -1.06 7.51 12.08
C LEU A 22 -1.82 7.09 13.35
N GLN A 23 -2.40 5.88 13.38
CA GLN A 23 -3.10 5.33 14.55
C GLN A 23 -2.14 5.05 15.72
N GLU A 24 -0.89 4.68 15.45
CA GLU A 24 0.16 4.55 16.46
C GLU A 24 0.43 5.89 17.18
N ILE A 25 0.26 7.03 16.48
CA ILE A 25 0.47 8.37 17.03
C ILE A 25 -0.81 8.90 17.71
N ASN A 26 -1.97 8.66 17.11
CA ASN A 26 -3.27 9.09 17.63
C ASN A 26 -4.33 8.00 17.41
N SER A 27 -4.67 7.30 18.50
CA SER A 27 -5.63 6.19 18.50
C SER A 27 -7.08 6.57 18.18
N GLN A 28 -7.39 7.88 18.09
CA GLN A 28 -8.71 8.36 17.65
C GLN A 28 -8.87 8.31 16.12
N ILE A 29 -7.78 8.13 15.37
CA ILE A 29 -7.83 7.98 13.92
C ILE A 29 -8.41 6.60 13.58
N SER A 30 -9.30 6.54 12.60
CA SER A 30 -9.91 5.30 12.13
C SER A 30 -9.73 5.16 10.63
N PHE A 31 -9.56 3.91 10.17
CA PHE A 31 -9.51 3.56 8.75
C PHE A 31 -10.80 2.85 8.34
N SER A 32 -11.30 3.16 7.16
CA SER A 32 -12.47 2.47 6.60
C SER A 32 -12.34 2.29 5.11
N VAL A 33 -12.79 1.13 4.62
CA VAL A 33 -12.91 0.85 3.18
C VAL A 33 -14.36 1.14 2.77
N PRO A 34 -14.60 1.90 1.68
CA PRO A 34 -15.95 2.15 1.17
C PRO A 34 -16.74 0.86 0.91
N THR A 35 -18.07 0.94 1.02
CA THR A 35 -18.97 -0.21 0.84
C THR A 35 -18.94 -0.79 -0.57
N GLU A 36 -18.59 0.04 -1.54
CA GLU A 36 -18.43 -0.27 -2.95
C GLU A 36 -17.13 -1.01 -3.26
N GLY A 37 -16.19 -1.01 -2.29
CA GLY A 37 -14.82 -1.49 -2.47
C GLY A 37 -13.81 -0.37 -2.66
N THR A 38 -12.57 -0.74 -2.92
CA THR A 38 -11.45 0.20 -3.08
C THR A 38 -10.44 -0.32 -4.11
N ASN A 39 -9.33 0.39 -4.26
CA ASN A 39 -8.20 -0.05 -5.03
C ASN A 39 -7.38 -1.12 -4.29
N ILE A 40 -7.13 -2.24 -4.96
CA ILE A 40 -6.10 -3.20 -4.58
C ILE A 40 -4.80 -2.80 -5.28
N TRP A 41 -3.73 -2.68 -4.52
CA TRP A 41 -2.44 -2.19 -5.00
C TRP A 41 -1.30 -3.09 -4.55
N MET A 42 -0.18 -3.02 -5.27
CA MET A 42 1.05 -3.75 -4.99
C MET A 42 2.24 -2.91 -5.43
N ASP A 43 3.27 -2.82 -4.57
CA ASP A 43 4.55 -2.22 -4.91
C ASP A 43 5.57 -3.29 -5.30
N TYR A 44 6.40 -2.98 -6.30
CA TYR A 44 7.41 -3.88 -6.84
C TYR A 44 8.78 -3.22 -6.88
N LEU A 45 9.80 -4.00 -6.51
CA LEU A 45 11.19 -3.66 -6.85
C LEU A 45 11.48 -4.14 -8.27
N MET A 46 11.99 -3.23 -9.11
CA MET A 46 12.37 -3.52 -10.49
C MET A 46 13.83 -3.15 -10.74
N VAL A 47 14.53 -3.98 -11.52
CA VAL A 47 15.88 -3.67 -12.00
C VAL A 47 15.79 -3.03 -13.38
N MET A 48 16.14 -1.75 -13.47
CA MET A 48 16.16 -1.04 -14.75
C MET A 48 17.14 -1.68 -15.74
N GLU A 49 16.75 -1.78 -17.02
CA GLU A 49 17.59 -2.31 -18.09
C GLU A 49 18.93 -1.55 -18.21
N ALA A 50 18.92 -0.23 -18.00
CA ALA A 50 20.09 0.62 -18.06
C ALA A 50 21.04 0.50 -16.83
N SER A 51 20.66 -0.28 -15.80
CA SER A 51 21.48 -0.40 -14.59
C SER A 51 22.85 -1.01 -14.90
N LYS A 52 23.91 -0.37 -14.41
CA LYS A 52 25.30 -0.88 -14.45
C LYS A 52 25.63 -1.79 -13.27
N LYS A 53 24.67 -2.03 -12.36
CA LYS A 53 24.84 -2.78 -11.10
C LYS A 53 23.73 -3.83 -10.93
N LYS A 54 23.37 -4.53 -12.01
CA LYS A 54 22.27 -5.51 -12.03
C LYS A 54 22.44 -6.64 -11.03
N GLU A 55 23.64 -7.22 -10.93
CA GLU A 55 23.93 -8.30 -9.98
C GLU A 55 23.71 -7.85 -8.54
N LEU A 56 24.22 -6.68 -8.16
CA LEU A 56 24.03 -6.12 -6.82
C LEU A 56 22.55 -5.83 -6.53
N ALA A 57 21.81 -5.29 -7.50
CA ALA A 57 20.38 -5.05 -7.36
C ALA A 57 19.60 -6.36 -7.16
N MET A 58 19.93 -7.40 -7.92
CA MET A 58 19.33 -8.73 -7.75
C MET A 58 19.69 -9.35 -6.39
N SER A 59 20.94 -9.21 -5.92
CA SER A 59 21.33 -9.66 -4.58
C SER A 59 20.53 -8.96 -3.48
N PHE A 60 20.25 -7.67 -3.63
CA PHE A 60 19.40 -6.94 -2.68
C PHE A 60 17.95 -7.41 -2.71
N ILE A 61 17.38 -7.65 -3.89
CA ILE A 61 16.03 -8.22 -4.03
C ILE A 61 15.96 -9.61 -3.38
N ASN A 62 16.98 -10.44 -3.57
CA ASN A 62 17.07 -11.76 -2.93
C ASN A 62 17.12 -11.62 -1.40
N PHE A 63 17.98 -10.73 -0.89
CA PHE A 63 18.09 -10.47 0.55
C PHE A 63 16.76 -10.05 1.18
N ILE A 64 16.01 -9.13 0.55
CA ILE A 64 14.69 -8.71 1.03
C ILE A 64 13.70 -9.88 1.03
N ASN A 65 13.80 -10.80 0.07
CA ASN A 65 12.90 -11.94 -0.06
C ASN A 65 13.25 -13.13 0.83
N GLU A 66 14.36 -13.11 1.58
CA GLU A 66 14.59 -14.09 2.64
C GLU A 66 13.43 -14.01 3.66
N PRO A 67 12.81 -15.13 4.08
CA PRO A 67 11.58 -15.12 4.87
C PRO A 67 11.65 -14.24 6.12
N GLU A 68 12.76 -14.29 6.84
CA GLU A 68 13.00 -13.52 8.07
C GLU A 68 13.09 -12.02 7.78
N ASN A 69 13.75 -11.62 6.68
CA ASN A 69 13.87 -10.22 6.28
C ASN A 69 12.53 -9.68 5.78
N ALA A 70 11.81 -10.44 4.96
CA ALA A 70 10.48 -10.09 4.49
C ALA A 70 9.47 -9.97 5.64
N ALA A 71 9.55 -10.84 6.66
CA ALA A 71 8.69 -10.76 7.85
C ALA A 71 9.03 -9.54 8.70
N ARG A 72 10.32 -9.27 8.94
CA ARG A 72 10.78 -8.06 9.64
C ARG A 72 10.36 -6.79 8.91
N LEU A 73 10.44 -6.77 7.58
CA LEU A 73 9.99 -5.64 6.77
C LEU A 73 8.49 -5.43 6.92
N ALA A 74 7.68 -6.49 6.76
CA ALA A 74 6.23 -6.43 6.88
C ALA A 74 5.77 -5.87 8.24
N LEU A 75 6.42 -6.28 9.34
CA LEU A 75 6.17 -5.72 10.67
C LEU A 75 6.61 -4.27 10.80
N TYR A 76 7.76 -3.92 10.23
CA TYR A 76 8.27 -2.56 10.32
C TYR A 76 7.38 -1.55 9.59
N VAL A 77 6.82 -1.94 8.44
CA VAL A 77 5.99 -1.05 7.62
C VAL A 77 4.48 -1.24 7.81
N ASN A 78 4.05 -2.18 8.65
CA ASN A 78 2.63 -2.52 8.85
C ASN A 78 1.89 -2.88 7.54
N PHE A 79 2.51 -3.69 6.69
CA PHE A 79 1.91 -4.16 5.44
C PHE A 79 1.88 -5.69 5.31
N ALA A 80 0.97 -6.17 4.46
CA ALA A 80 0.89 -7.59 4.12
C ALA A 80 2.13 -8.01 3.33
N SER A 81 2.82 -9.06 3.80
CA SER A 81 3.90 -9.66 3.03
C SER A 81 3.33 -10.54 1.90
N PRO A 82 3.80 -10.39 0.64
CA PRO A 82 3.48 -11.33 -0.44
C PRO A 82 4.26 -12.64 -0.31
N ASN A 83 5.26 -12.71 0.57
CA ASN A 83 6.08 -13.89 0.78
C ASN A 83 5.37 -14.88 1.72
N MET A 84 4.92 -16.01 1.18
CA MET A 84 4.18 -17.03 1.92
C MET A 84 4.99 -17.71 3.04
N ALA A 85 6.33 -17.75 2.93
CA ALA A 85 7.18 -18.26 3.99
C ALA A 85 7.32 -17.22 5.12
N ALA A 86 7.50 -15.95 4.77
CA ALA A 86 7.54 -14.84 5.72
C ALA A 86 6.23 -14.73 6.51
N LYS A 87 5.07 -14.93 5.86
CA LYS A 87 3.75 -14.89 6.52
C LYS A 87 3.64 -15.86 7.70
N LYS A 88 4.34 -17.01 7.65
CA LYS A 88 4.36 -18.00 8.74
C LYS A 88 5.17 -17.54 9.97
N LEU A 89 5.99 -16.51 9.82
CA LEU A 89 6.83 -15.94 10.87
C LEU A 89 6.18 -14.72 11.53
N LEU A 90 5.05 -14.24 11.00
CA LEU A 90 4.36 -13.06 11.51
C LEU A 90 3.51 -13.44 12.74
N PRO A 91 3.42 -12.53 13.73
CA PRO A 91 2.58 -12.74 14.90
C PRO A 91 1.10 -12.69 14.54
N GLN A 92 0.26 -13.33 15.36
CA GLN A 92 -1.15 -13.54 15.05
C GLN A 92 -1.96 -12.24 15.00
N ASP A 93 -1.62 -11.26 15.85
CA ASP A 93 -2.22 -9.93 15.85
C ASP A 93 -2.02 -9.19 14.52
N HIS A 94 -0.83 -9.27 13.93
CA HIS A 94 -0.54 -8.72 12.60
C HIS A 94 -1.31 -9.45 11.50
N LEU A 95 -1.49 -10.76 11.62
CA LEU A 95 -2.22 -11.58 10.65
C LEU A 95 -3.73 -11.37 10.72
N ASP A 96 -4.26 -11.05 11.90
CA ASP A 96 -5.68 -10.84 12.16
C ASP A 96 -6.13 -9.39 11.96
N ASP A 97 -5.19 -8.45 11.77
CA ASP A 97 -5.52 -7.05 11.51
C ASP A 97 -6.18 -6.90 10.12
N PRO A 98 -7.48 -6.51 10.06
CA PRO A 98 -8.21 -6.40 8.79
C PRO A 98 -7.77 -5.19 7.94
N ILE A 99 -7.02 -4.24 8.49
CA ILE A 99 -6.40 -3.13 7.75
C ILE A 99 -5.19 -3.65 6.96
N ILE A 100 -4.48 -4.65 7.50
CA ILE A 100 -3.31 -5.30 6.86
C ILE A 100 -3.76 -6.43 5.93
N TYR A 101 -4.62 -7.32 6.44
CA TYR A 101 -5.18 -8.47 5.72
C TYR A 101 -6.70 -8.36 5.64
N PRO A 102 -7.24 -7.60 4.65
CA PRO A 102 -8.68 -7.45 4.48
C PRO A 102 -9.38 -8.79 4.29
N ASN A 103 -10.61 -8.87 4.79
CA ASN A 103 -11.43 -10.05 4.60
C ASN A 103 -11.81 -10.26 3.12
N LYS A 104 -12.24 -11.48 2.79
CA LYS A 104 -12.59 -11.86 1.42
C LYS A 104 -13.68 -10.95 0.83
N ASP A 105 -14.68 -10.57 1.60
CA ASP A 105 -15.78 -9.73 1.12
C ASP A 105 -15.28 -8.34 0.67
N VAL A 106 -14.29 -7.75 1.37
CA VAL A 106 -13.63 -6.50 0.98
C VAL A 106 -12.86 -6.68 -0.32
N LEU A 107 -12.12 -7.78 -0.45
CA LEU A 107 -11.33 -8.07 -1.64
C LEU A 107 -12.23 -8.32 -2.85
N ASP A 108 -13.33 -9.06 -2.70
CA ASP A 108 -14.25 -9.42 -3.79
C ASP A 108 -14.93 -8.22 -4.43
N ARG A 109 -15.12 -7.12 -3.68
CA ARG A 109 -15.70 -5.87 -4.18
C ARG A 109 -14.65 -4.83 -4.60
N SER A 110 -13.37 -5.11 -4.41
CA SER A 110 -12.27 -4.19 -4.72
C SER A 110 -11.61 -4.55 -6.04
N GLU A 111 -10.87 -3.61 -6.63
CA GLU A 111 -10.29 -3.78 -7.97
C GLU A 111 -8.83 -3.36 -8.07
N PHE A 112 -8.06 -4.08 -8.88
CA PHE A 112 -6.74 -3.63 -9.30
C PHE A 112 -6.84 -2.49 -10.32
N THR A 113 -5.87 -1.57 -10.28
CA THR A 113 -5.71 -0.59 -11.35
C THR A 113 -5.23 -1.30 -12.62
N ASN A 114 -6.01 -1.20 -13.70
CA ASN A 114 -5.61 -1.72 -14.99
C ASN A 114 -4.83 -0.67 -15.80
N GLU A 115 -3.95 -1.14 -16.68
CA GLU A 115 -3.33 -0.27 -17.66
C GLU A 115 -4.39 0.36 -18.58
N LEU A 116 -4.37 1.68 -18.69
CA LEU A 116 -5.30 2.42 -19.54
C LEU A 116 -4.69 2.64 -20.93
N PRO A 117 -5.48 2.50 -22.02
CA PRO A 117 -5.00 2.88 -23.35
C PRO A 117 -4.50 4.33 -23.37
N PRO A 118 -3.47 4.69 -24.15
CA PRO A 118 -2.84 6.02 -24.11
C PRO A 118 -3.85 7.18 -24.25
N ARG A 119 -4.88 7.01 -25.09
CA ARG A 119 -5.95 8.01 -25.27
C ARG A 119 -6.77 8.22 -23.99
N VAL A 120 -7.07 7.14 -23.27
CA VAL A 120 -7.82 7.17 -22.02
C VAL A 120 -6.96 7.77 -20.91
N GLN A 121 -5.68 7.37 -20.81
CA GLN A 121 -4.74 7.93 -19.85
C GLN A 121 -4.59 9.45 -20.01
N LYS A 122 -4.46 9.94 -21.25
CA LYS A 122 -4.39 11.39 -21.53
C LYS A 122 -5.64 12.12 -21.05
N LYS A 123 -6.82 11.53 -21.29
CA LYS A 123 -8.10 12.10 -20.85
C LYS A 123 -8.19 12.11 -19.32
N TYR A 124 -7.83 11.01 -18.67
CA TYR A 124 -7.77 10.87 -17.21
C TYR A 124 -6.90 11.97 -16.59
N ASN A 125 -5.66 12.11 -17.07
CA ASN A 125 -4.72 13.12 -16.57
C ASN A 125 -5.24 14.55 -16.77
N THR A 126 -5.91 14.81 -17.90
CA THR A 126 -6.52 16.12 -18.17
C THR A 126 -7.64 16.44 -17.18
N ILE A 127 -8.50 15.46 -16.89
CA ILE A 127 -9.59 15.61 -15.91
C ILE A 127 -8.99 15.85 -14.51
N PHE A 128 -8.02 15.04 -14.11
CA PHE A 128 -7.36 15.17 -12.81
C PHE A 128 -6.69 16.54 -12.63
N SER A 129 -5.99 17.03 -13.66
CA SER A 129 -5.36 18.35 -13.64
C SER A 129 -6.37 19.49 -13.46
N LYS A 130 -7.56 19.40 -14.10
CA LYS A 130 -8.65 20.37 -13.91
C LYS A 130 -9.22 20.32 -12.49
N ILE A 131 -9.37 19.14 -11.91
CA ILE A 131 -9.82 19.01 -10.51
C ILE A 131 -8.81 19.67 -9.57
N LEU A 132 -7.52 19.46 -9.80
CA LEU A 132 -6.45 19.97 -8.92
C LEU A 132 -6.31 21.49 -8.96
N HIS A 133 -6.43 22.10 -10.15
CA HIS A 133 -6.19 23.54 -10.34
C HIS A 133 -7.46 24.39 -10.34
N GLY A 134 -8.64 23.78 -10.14
CA GLY A 134 -9.93 24.43 -10.33
C GLY A 134 -10.39 24.36 -11.79
N LEU A 135 -11.71 24.27 -11.99
CA LEU A 135 -12.35 24.23 -13.32
C LEU A 135 -12.01 25.45 -14.18
#